data_AF-A0A1V5VG91-F1
#
_entry.id   AF-A0A1V5VG91-F1
#
_cell.length_a   1.000
_cell.length_b   1.000
_cell.length_c   1.000
_cell.angle_alpha   90.00
_cell.angle_beta   90.00
_cell.angle_gamma   90.00
#
_symmetry.space_group_name_H-M   'P 1'
#
loop_
_entity.id
_entity.type
_entity.pdbx_description
1 polymer ?
#
loop_
_entity_poly.entity_id
_entity_poly.type
_entity_poly.pdbx_seq_one_letter_code
_entity_poly.pdbx_strand_id
1 'polypeptide(L)' 'MQRLPGIGPTYAARIVELRNRRGPFRSAEEIMLVQGIGEVKFSRLKDFIKIGAK' A
#
# COMPACT_ATOMS: atom_id res chain seq x y z
N MET A 1 -10.32 -5.79 13.76
CA MET A 1 -9.13 -5.75 12.88
C MET A 1 -9.59 -5.60 11.43
N GLN A 2 -9.65 -4.37 10.91
CA GLN A 2 -10.05 -4.15 9.52
C GLN A 2 -8.87 -4.50 8.61
N ARG A 3 -8.89 -5.71 8.05
CA ARG A 3 -7.93 -6.14 7.03
C ARG A 3 -8.36 -5.55 5.70
N LEU A 4 -7.45 -4.87 5.02
CA LEU A 4 -7.66 -4.41 3.65
C LEU A 4 -8.02 -5.63 2.78
N PRO A 5 -9.20 -5.64 2.13
CA PRO A 5 -9.63 -6.78 1.32
C PRO A 5 -8.63 -7.00 0.17
N GLY A 6 -8.02 -8.20 0.12
CA GLY A 6 -7.01 -8.54 -0.90
C GLY A 6 -5.57 -8.15 -0.57
N ILE A 7 -5.30 -7.56 0.60
CA ILE A 7 -3.95 -7.34 1.15
C ILE A 7 -3.76 -8.30 2.33
N GLY A 8 -3.10 -9.42 2.04
CA GLY A 8 -2.65 -10.37 3.05
C GLY A 8 -1.40 -9.90 3.81
N PRO A 9 -0.96 -10.67 4.82
CA PRO A 9 0.21 -10.35 5.64
C PRO A 9 1.49 -10.16 4.80
N THR A 10 1.65 -10.90 3.71
CA THR A 10 2.79 -10.75 2.78
C THR A 10 2.86 -9.37 2.15
N TYR A 11 1.71 -8.84 1.70
CA TYR A 11 1.68 -7.51 1.10
C TYR A 11 1.86 -6.41 2.15
N ALA A 12 1.27 -6.58 3.34
CA ALA A 12 1.48 -5.67 4.45
C ALA A 12 2.97 -5.55 4.82
N ALA A 13 3.68 -6.68 4.89
CA ALA A 13 5.12 -6.69 5.14
C ALA A 13 5.89 -5.93 4.06
N ARG A 14 5.57 -6.12 2.78
CA ARG A 14 6.22 -5.41 1.67
C ARG A 14 5.93 -3.90 1.68
N ILE A 15 4.71 -3.49 2.02
CA ILE A 15 4.35 -2.06 2.16
C ILE A 15 5.20 -1.42 3.26
N VAL A 16 5.35 -2.10 4.40
CA VAL A 16 6.19 -1.63 5.51
C VAL A 16 7.66 -1.59 5.10
N GLU A 17 8.17 -2.61 4.41
CA GLU A 17 9.54 -2.62 3.92
C GLU A 17 9.81 -1.47 2.94
N LEU A 18 8.91 -1.25 1.98
CA LEU A 18 9.01 -0.13 1.04
C LEU A 18 9.03 1.21 1.79
N ARG A 19 8.14 1.39 2.78
CA ARG A 19 8.13 2.58 3.64
C ARG A 19 9.43 2.76 4.43
N ASN A 20 10.03 1.67 4.92
CA ASN A 20 11.29 1.74 5.66
C ASN A 20 12.47 2.08 4.74
N ARG A 21 12.49 1.55 3.51
CA ARG A 21 13.55 1.82 2.53
C ARG A 21 13.47 3.20 1.90
N ARG A 22 12.27 3.64 1.54
CA ARG A 22 12.04 4.88 0.77
C ARG A 22 11.61 6.06 1.64
N GLY A 23 11.11 5.78 2.84
CA GLY A 23 10.44 6.76 3.69
C GLY A 23 8.92 6.73 3.55
N PRO A 24 8.21 7.70 4.16
CA PRO A 24 6.75 7.76 4.13
C PRO A 24 6.21 7.94 2.72
N PHE A 25 5.08 7.29 2.44
CA PHE A 25 4.34 7.44 1.19
C PHE A 25 3.80 8.88 1.06
N ARG A 26 4.08 9.52 -0.08
CA ARG A 26 3.61 10.86 -0.42
C ARG A 26 2.28 10.81 -1.16
N SER A 27 2.03 9.76 -1.92
CA SER A 27 0.76 9.52 -2.62
C SER A 27 0.32 8.06 -2.47
N ALA A 28 -0.98 7.82 -2.65
CA ALA A 28 -1.51 6.45 -2.65
C ALA A 28 -0.92 5.60 -3.78
N GLU A 29 -0.59 6.21 -4.93
CA GLU A 29 -0.04 5.55 -6.11
C GLU A 29 1.33 4.90 -5.85
N GLU A 30 2.11 5.41 -4.89
CA GLU A 30 3.39 4.81 -4.52
C GLU A 30 3.25 3.37 -4.00
N ILE A 31 2.05 2.95 -3.58
CA ILE A 31 1.82 1.55 -3.22
C ILE A 31 1.94 0.60 -4.43
N MET A 32 1.79 1.11 -5.66
CA MET A 32 2.03 0.33 -6.89
C MET A 32 3.50 -0.08 -7.05
N LEU A 33 4.42 0.62 -6.37
CA LEU A 33 5.84 0.26 -6.35
C LEU A 33 6.09 -1.00 -5.51
N VAL A 34 5.14 -1.40 -4.69
CA VAL A 34 5.21 -2.67 -3.96
C VAL A 34 5.07 -3.81 -4.96
N GLN A 35 6.09 -4.66 -5.02
CA GLN A 35 6.05 -5.83 -5.91
C GLN A 35 4.79 -6.67 -5.67
N GLY A 36 4.05 -6.91 -6.75
CA GLY A 36 2.79 -7.65 -6.75
C GLY A 36 1.54 -6.81 -6.51
N ILE A 37 1.66 -5.48 -6.39
CA ILE A 37 0.53 -4.53 -6.42
C ILE A 37 0.59 -3.79 -7.75
N GLY A 38 -0.09 -4.30 -8.77
CA GLY A 38 -0.30 -3.59 -10.03
C GLY A 38 -1.55 -2.72 -10.02
N GLU A 39 -1.84 -2.06 -11.15
CA GLU A 39 -2.99 -1.14 -11.30
C GLU A 39 -4.33 -1.76 -10.91
N VAL A 40 -4.58 -3.02 -11.27
CA VAL A 40 -5.82 -3.73 -10.94
C VAL A 40 -6.01 -3.88 -9.43
N LYS A 41 -4.94 -4.20 -8.69
CA LYS A 41 -4.98 -4.30 -7.23
C LYS A 41 -5.06 -2.92 -6.59
N PHE A 42 -4.28 -1.97 -7.09
CA PHE A 42 -4.34 -0.60 -6.63
C PHE A 42 -5.75 -0.01 -6.76
N SER A 43 -6.41 -0.19 -7.90
CA SER A 43 -7.77 0.34 -8.12
C SER A 43 -8.78 -0.17 -7.10
N ARG A 44 -8.61 -1.40 -6.57
CA ARG A 44 -9.44 -1.97 -5.50
C ARG A 44 -9.04 -1.48 -4.10
N LEU A 45 -7.84 -0.96 -3.94
CA LEU A 45 -7.26 -0.56 -2.66
C LEU A 45 -7.22 0.95 -2.48
N LYS A 46 -7.21 1.74 -3.55
CA LYS A 46 -7.09 3.20 -3.54
C LYS A 46 -8.12 3.84 -2.62
N ASP A 47 -9.35 3.32 -2.60
CA ASP A 47 -10.45 3.85 -1.79
C ASP A 47 -10.28 3.53 -0.29
N PHE A 48 -9.42 2.58 0.04
CA PHE A 48 -9.08 2.19 1.40
C PHE A 48 -7.71 2.71 1.85
N ILE A 49 -6.92 3.30 0.95
CA ILE A 49 -5.62 3.89 1.27
C ILE A 49 -5.83 5.34 1.69
N LYS A 50 -5.40 5.66 2.91
CA LYS A 50 -5.33 7.03 3.39
C LYS A 50 -3.87 7.39 3.64
N ILE A 51 -3.40 8.44 2.98
CA ILE A 51 -2.15 9.07 3.34
C ILE A 51 -2.45 10.03 4.49
N GLY A 52 -1.84 9.79 5.64
CA GLY A 52 -1.92 10.71 6.76
C GLY A 52 -1.21 12.01 6.37
N ALA A 53 -1.96 13.00 5.92
CA ALA A 53 -1.46 14.37 5.87
C ALA A 53 -1.17 14.80 7.30
N LYS A 54 0.06 15.22 7.56
CA LYS A 54 0.42 15.90 8.79
C LYS A 54 -0.13 17.32 8.75
#